data_AF-A0A7L4RLF6-F1
#
_entry.id   AF-A0A7L4RLF6-F1
#
_cell.length_a   1.000
_cell.length_b   1.000
_cell.length_c   1.000
_cell.angle_alpha   90.00
_cell.angle_beta   90.00
_cell.angle_gamma   90.00
#
_symmetry.space_group_name_H-M   'P 1'
#
loop_
_entity.id
_entity.type
_entity.pdbx_description
1 polymer ?
#
loop_
_entity_poly.entity_id
_entity_poly.type
_entity_poly.pdbx_seq_one_letter_code
_entity_poly.pdbx_strand_id
1 'polypeptide(L)'
;MRATLLFSILVLLVSLGCIQSSVVPEIKCNDSEASADIYHYGYVTYNGLTYADSCQGTSRMTEYYCRGDGLQSEVQDCPSGYACSEGACMVVPCVDSDNGNLIAEKGTITKGEATYTDYCVDESVVEYYCANNEINSIISRCPGGYACIDGACTFMTCADSESGRDASVAGTVTKDNKSYADYCSDSATVFEYYCGDSGEVASTTIGCSSGYACSGGICILGCSDSDGGQDRYVKGTASNAIGTSVDGCSDANTVLEYYCSGDMVLLNYLDCPSGYACSDGKCVSAPTCIDTDGSGVTTKTTATFGGDSYTDYCKDSRILAEYMCLDGNNPPTSVDYSCGSGRECSDGRCISVSCTDSDGQDIYTYGHVTKDSSTYYDSCTDSTHVKEYWCNTDNAVTIMVDDCPMGYECSGGRCISGCTDTDGGQDAYTHGTVWVGDASYSDRCLDVDMVTEYYCSGGGLAWTTIGCDLGYACSSGVCVAKCEETDSGNDPKVAGTTARGTVSYDDTCIDRSTLREYYCLRDMITETTVACTAGCNPGGSCNP
;
A
#
# COMPACT_ATOMS: atom_id res chain seq x y z
N MET A 1 -151.56 -9.79 -12.88
CA MET A 1 -152.85 -9.34 -13.44
C MET A 1 -153.23 -10.35 -14.52
N ARG A 2 -154.33 -11.09 -14.31
CA ARG A 2 -155.08 -11.95 -15.27
C ARG A 2 -154.35 -13.20 -15.83
N ALA A 3 -154.77 -14.44 -15.50
CA ALA A 3 -156.02 -15.14 -15.92
C ALA A 3 -155.86 -15.77 -17.33
N THR A 4 -156.27 -16.98 -17.71
CA THR A 4 -156.83 -18.20 -17.09
C THR A 4 -156.97 -19.25 -18.23
N LEU A 5 -157.33 -20.50 -17.87
CA LEU A 5 -158.22 -21.44 -18.58
C LEU A 5 -157.68 -22.13 -19.87
N LEU A 6 -157.62 -23.47 -20.01
CA LEU A 6 -158.60 -24.60 -19.96
C LEU A 6 -159.12 -25.04 -21.35
N PHE A 7 -159.43 -26.34 -21.44
CA PHE A 7 -160.09 -27.14 -22.51
C PHE A 7 -159.16 -27.68 -23.63
N SER A 8 -158.93 -28.99 -23.82
CA SER A 8 -159.75 -30.23 -23.90
C SER A 8 -160.40 -30.50 -25.27
N ILE A 9 -160.38 -31.79 -25.66
CA ILE A 9 -161.08 -32.52 -26.75
C ILE A 9 -160.21 -32.76 -28.00
N LEU A 10 -159.55 -33.93 -28.18
CA LEU A 10 -160.02 -35.27 -28.60
C LEU A 10 -160.54 -35.33 -30.05
N VAL A 11 -159.87 -36.10 -30.94
CA VAL A 11 -160.46 -37.10 -31.88
C VAL A 11 -159.39 -37.65 -32.89
N LEU A 12 -159.20 -38.98 -32.79
CA LEU A 12 -158.94 -40.07 -33.77
C LEU A 12 -157.85 -40.03 -34.88
N LEU A 13 -156.97 -41.05 -34.77
CA LEU A 13 -156.56 -42.10 -35.73
C LEU A 13 -155.85 -41.74 -37.07
N VAL A 14 -154.66 -42.31 -37.32
CA VAL A 14 -154.42 -43.60 -38.06
C VAL A 14 -152.89 -43.81 -38.31
N SER A 15 -152.36 -44.99 -37.90
CA SER A 15 -151.22 -45.80 -38.45
C SER A 15 -149.79 -45.22 -38.47
N LEU A 16 -148.67 -45.95 -38.41
CA LEU A 16 -148.21 -47.29 -37.98
C LEU A 16 -146.65 -47.23 -38.10
N GLY A 17 -145.88 -47.87 -37.22
CA GLY A 17 -144.50 -48.33 -37.54
C GLY A 17 -143.37 -47.87 -36.60
N CYS A 18 -142.88 -48.82 -35.81
CA CYS A 18 -141.76 -48.74 -34.85
C CYS A 18 -140.35 -48.61 -35.50
N ILE A 19 -139.32 -48.19 -34.73
CA ILE A 19 -138.10 -48.98 -34.37
C ILE A 19 -136.99 -48.12 -33.69
N GLN A 20 -136.59 -48.61 -32.50
CA GLN A 20 -135.29 -48.66 -31.79
C GLN A 20 -134.44 -47.43 -31.38
N SER A 21 -133.98 -47.56 -30.13
CA SER A 21 -133.08 -46.76 -29.30
C SER A 21 -131.61 -46.86 -29.73
N SER A 22 -130.92 -45.72 -29.88
CA SER A 22 -129.48 -45.62 -30.14
C SER A 22 -128.70 -45.30 -28.86
N VAL A 23 -127.66 -46.11 -28.62
CA VAL A 23 -126.65 -45.97 -27.57
C VAL A 23 -125.70 -44.84 -27.96
N VAL A 24 -125.43 -43.91 -27.04
CA VAL A 24 -124.43 -42.83 -27.24
C VAL A 24 -123.02 -43.46 -27.16
N PRO A 25 -122.14 -43.24 -28.15
CA PRO A 25 -120.77 -43.78 -28.11
C PRO A 25 -119.96 -43.15 -26.97
N GLU A 26 -119.26 -44.00 -26.22
CA GLU A 26 -118.34 -43.62 -25.14
C GLU A 26 -117.14 -42.86 -25.74
N ILE A 27 -116.93 -41.61 -25.32
CA ILE A 27 -115.81 -40.78 -25.79
C ILE A 27 -114.52 -41.35 -25.20
N LYS A 28 -113.58 -41.76 -26.04
CA LYS A 28 -112.25 -42.24 -25.63
C LYS A 28 -111.15 -41.37 -26.21
N CYS A 29 -110.15 -41.05 -25.38
CA CYS A 29 -108.92 -40.39 -25.76
C CYS A 29 -107.87 -41.48 -26.07
N ASN A 30 -107.20 -41.38 -27.23
CA ASN A 30 -106.10 -42.29 -27.56
C ASN A 30 -104.85 -41.49 -27.92
N ASP A 31 -103.83 -41.65 -27.10
CA ASP A 31 -102.53 -41.01 -27.22
C ASP A 31 -101.58 -41.90 -28.04
N SER A 32 -100.78 -41.32 -28.93
CA SER A 32 -99.75 -42.08 -29.67
C SER A 32 -98.57 -42.48 -28.79
N GLU A 33 -98.44 -41.82 -27.64
CA GLU A 33 -97.40 -42.03 -26.65
C GLU A 33 -97.98 -42.26 -25.24
N ALA A 34 -97.20 -42.87 -24.36
CA ALA A 34 -97.71 -43.36 -23.07
C ALA A 34 -97.79 -42.28 -21.97
N SER A 35 -97.48 -41.02 -22.30
CA SER A 35 -97.40 -39.85 -21.40
C SER A 35 -96.97 -38.61 -22.19
N ALA A 36 -96.95 -37.43 -21.55
CA ALA A 36 -96.35 -36.21 -22.08
C ALA A 36 -94.82 -36.33 -22.31
N ASP A 37 -94.36 -36.88 -23.44
CA ASP A 37 -92.94 -37.10 -23.77
C ASP A 37 -92.44 -36.09 -24.81
N ILE A 38 -91.85 -35.01 -24.32
CA ILE A 38 -91.37 -33.90 -25.15
C ILE A 38 -90.19 -34.22 -26.09
N TYR A 39 -89.58 -35.40 -26.03
CA TYR A 39 -88.43 -35.75 -26.87
C TYR A 39 -88.80 -36.53 -28.13
N HIS A 40 -90.05 -36.97 -28.24
CA HIS A 40 -90.58 -37.63 -29.42
C HIS A 40 -91.73 -36.80 -29.98
N TYR A 41 -92.01 -36.98 -31.27
CA TYR A 41 -93.19 -36.38 -31.87
C TYR A 41 -94.36 -37.33 -31.67
N GLY A 42 -95.46 -36.84 -31.13
CA GLY A 42 -96.72 -37.56 -31.14
C GLY A 42 -97.96 -36.72 -31.37
N TYR A 43 -99.07 -37.38 -31.11
CA TYR A 43 -100.41 -36.90 -31.40
C TYR A 43 -101.47 -37.64 -30.60
N VAL A 44 -102.53 -36.92 -30.24
CA VAL A 44 -103.72 -37.46 -29.58
C VAL A 44 -104.90 -37.48 -30.53
N THR A 45 -105.62 -38.61 -30.56
CA THR A 45 -106.94 -38.69 -31.20
C THR A 45 -108.04 -38.62 -30.15
N TYR A 46 -108.87 -37.57 -30.21
CA TYR A 46 -109.99 -37.35 -29.29
C TYR A 46 -111.26 -36.99 -30.08
N ASN A 47 -112.32 -37.78 -29.87
CA ASN A 47 -113.61 -37.59 -30.54
C ASN A 47 -113.52 -37.53 -32.09
N GLY A 48 -112.62 -38.33 -32.68
CA GLY A 48 -112.40 -38.40 -34.13
C GLY A 48 -111.55 -37.28 -34.73
N LEU A 49 -111.00 -36.37 -33.91
CA LEU A 49 -110.05 -35.34 -34.32
C LEU A 49 -108.65 -35.66 -33.81
N THR A 50 -107.62 -35.28 -34.57
CA THR A 50 -106.20 -35.48 -34.21
C THR A 50 -105.55 -34.15 -33.85
N TYR A 51 -104.81 -34.15 -32.74
CA TYR A 51 -104.04 -33.03 -32.21
C TYR A 51 -102.58 -33.47 -32.13
N ALA A 52 -101.70 -32.85 -32.90
CA ALA A 52 -100.28 -33.20 -32.93
C ALA A 52 -99.45 -32.19 -32.14
N ASP A 53 -98.33 -32.67 -31.59
CA ASP A 53 -97.38 -31.81 -30.91
C ASP A 53 -96.80 -30.80 -31.88
N SER A 54 -96.52 -29.59 -31.38
CA SER A 54 -96.15 -28.48 -32.23
C SER A 54 -95.22 -27.48 -31.55
N CYS A 55 -94.23 -27.01 -32.29
CA CYS A 55 -93.28 -26.02 -31.79
C CYS A 55 -93.89 -24.62 -31.69
N GLN A 56 -93.67 -23.97 -30.55
CA GLN A 56 -93.93 -22.54 -30.33
C GLN A 56 -92.60 -21.78 -30.33
N GLY A 57 -91.98 -21.67 -31.51
CA GLY A 57 -90.60 -21.18 -31.64
C GLY A 57 -89.57 -22.30 -31.41
N THR A 58 -88.31 -21.93 -31.20
CA THR A 58 -87.19 -22.88 -31.10
C THR A 58 -87.01 -23.47 -29.70
N SER A 59 -87.59 -22.89 -28.65
CA SER A 59 -87.33 -23.27 -27.26
C SER A 59 -88.55 -23.78 -26.50
N ARG A 60 -89.74 -23.77 -27.12
CA ARG A 60 -90.99 -24.18 -26.48
C ARG A 60 -91.82 -25.04 -27.41
N MET A 61 -92.55 -26.00 -26.87
CA MET A 61 -93.43 -26.87 -27.60
C MET A 61 -94.79 -27.01 -26.92
N THR A 62 -95.82 -27.31 -27.70
CA THR A 62 -97.14 -27.70 -27.19
C THR A 62 -97.23 -29.21 -27.28
N GLU A 63 -97.38 -29.85 -26.12
CA GLU A 63 -97.63 -31.27 -25.96
C GLU A 63 -99.13 -31.51 -25.85
N TYR A 64 -99.67 -32.47 -26.60
CA TYR A 64 -101.01 -33.01 -26.41
C TYR A 64 -100.91 -34.41 -25.84
N TYR A 65 -101.62 -34.69 -24.74
CA TYR A 65 -101.62 -36.03 -24.13
C TYR A 65 -102.99 -36.41 -23.55
N CYS A 66 -103.21 -37.71 -23.31
CA CYS A 66 -104.44 -38.20 -22.66
C CYS A 66 -104.28 -38.33 -21.14
N ARG A 67 -105.24 -37.79 -20.37
CA ARG A 67 -105.38 -38.08 -18.93
C ARG A 67 -106.74 -38.71 -18.64
N GLY A 68 -106.76 -40.03 -18.52
CA GLY A 68 -108.02 -40.80 -18.57
C GLY A 68 -108.63 -40.70 -19.97
N ASP A 69 -109.94 -40.51 -20.06
CA ASP A 69 -110.63 -40.29 -21.35
C ASP A 69 -110.63 -38.81 -21.80
N GLY A 70 -109.92 -37.91 -21.11
CA GLY A 70 -109.84 -36.49 -21.44
C GLY A 70 -108.59 -36.11 -22.23
N LEU A 71 -108.75 -35.32 -23.29
CA LEU A 71 -107.65 -34.62 -23.99
C LEU A 71 -107.06 -33.54 -23.06
N GLN A 72 -105.74 -33.51 -22.94
CA GLN A 72 -104.98 -32.46 -22.25
C GLN A 72 -104.01 -31.79 -23.24
N SER A 73 -103.59 -30.56 -22.92
CA SER A 73 -102.47 -29.91 -23.59
C SER A 73 -101.67 -29.06 -22.62
N GLU A 74 -100.35 -28.99 -22.84
CA GLU A 74 -99.41 -28.23 -22.02
C GLU A 74 -98.31 -27.61 -22.88
N VAL A 75 -97.84 -26.42 -22.52
CA VAL A 75 -96.68 -25.81 -23.18
C VAL A 75 -95.45 -26.06 -22.32
N GLN A 76 -94.48 -26.79 -22.86
CA GLN A 76 -93.23 -27.12 -22.18
C GLN A 76 -92.03 -26.44 -22.86
N ASP A 77 -91.04 -26.05 -22.06
CA ASP A 77 -89.78 -25.51 -22.55
C ASP A 77 -88.82 -26.67 -22.86
N CYS A 78 -88.17 -26.63 -24.03
CA CYS A 78 -87.14 -27.61 -24.35
C CYS A 78 -85.94 -27.46 -23.41
N PRO A 79 -85.43 -28.57 -22.84
CA PRO A 79 -84.26 -28.52 -21.95
C PRO A 79 -83.03 -27.93 -22.63
N SER A 80 -82.12 -27.36 -21.84
CA SER A 80 -80.85 -26.83 -22.34
C SER A 80 -80.10 -27.85 -23.22
N GLY A 81 -79.76 -27.46 -24.45
CA GLY A 81 -79.12 -28.32 -25.45
C GLY A 81 -80.07 -28.90 -26.50
N TYR A 82 -81.38 -28.70 -26.34
CA TYR A 82 -82.43 -29.10 -27.27
C TYR A 82 -83.18 -27.87 -27.81
N ALA A 83 -83.61 -27.94 -29.07
CA ALA A 83 -84.54 -27.00 -29.67
C ALA A 83 -85.75 -27.77 -30.19
N CYS A 84 -86.93 -27.14 -30.12
CA CYS A 84 -88.11 -27.72 -30.71
C CYS A 84 -87.97 -27.75 -32.24
N SER A 85 -88.10 -28.95 -32.82
CA SER A 85 -88.15 -29.18 -34.25
C SER A 85 -89.20 -30.26 -34.53
N GLU A 86 -90.10 -30.02 -35.48
CA GLU A 86 -91.17 -30.96 -35.87
C GLU A 86 -92.00 -31.46 -34.67
N GLY A 87 -92.30 -30.58 -33.71
CA GLY A 87 -93.15 -30.90 -32.55
C GLY A 87 -92.43 -31.59 -31.39
N ALA A 88 -91.11 -31.85 -31.47
CA ALA A 88 -90.34 -32.50 -30.41
C ALA A 88 -89.05 -31.71 -30.07
N CYS A 89 -88.55 -31.86 -28.85
CA CYS A 89 -87.27 -31.30 -28.43
C CYS A 89 -86.10 -32.15 -28.95
N MET A 90 -85.37 -31.62 -29.93
CA MET A 90 -84.26 -32.28 -30.64
C MET A 90 -82.92 -31.61 -30.32
N VAL A 91 -81.83 -32.38 -30.26
CA VAL A 91 -80.48 -31.83 -29.97
C VAL A 91 -80.08 -30.79 -31.03
N VAL A 92 -79.62 -29.61 -30.60
CA VAL A 92 -79.12 -28.59 -31.53
C VAL A 92 -77.70 -28.93 -31.98
N PRO A 93 -77.47 -29.13 -33.30
CA PRO A 93 -76.13 -29.40 -33.80
C PRO A 93 -75.26 -28.14 -33.72
N CYS A 94 -73.99 -28.32 -33.38
CA CYS A 94 -72.93 -27.35 -33.60
C CYS A 94 -72.59 -27.35 -35.10
N VAL A 95 -72.68 -26.19 -35.74
CA VAL A 95 -72.36 -25.99 -37.15
C VAL A 95 -71.13 -25.09 -37.23
N ASP A 96 -70.17 -25.48 -38.05
CA ASP A 96 -68.89 -24.82 -38.23
C ASP A 96 -68.72 -24.42 -39.70
N SER A 97 -68.38 -23.16 -40.00
CA SER A 97 -68.41 -22.66 -41.37
C SER A 97 -67.19 -23.02 -42.21
N ASP A 98 -66.05 -23.29 -41.58
CA ASP A 98 -64.81 -23.77 -42.22
C ASP A 98 -64.49 -25.24 -41.89
N ASN A 99 -65.35 -25.87 -41.08
CA ASN A 99 -65.39 -27.30 -40.86
C ASN A 99 -64.10 -27.85 -40.21
N GLY A 100 -63.63 -27.19 -39.15
CA GLY A 100 -62.53 -27.67 -38.33
C GLY A 100 -61.78 -26.54 -37.64
N ASN A 101 -60.51 -26.78 -37.32
CA ASN A 101 -59.60 -25.77 -36.77
C ASN A 101 -58.65 -25.24 -37.87
N LEU A 102 -59.20 -24.55 -38.87
CA LEU A 102 -58.51 -24.07 -40.06
C LEU A 102 -58.07 -22.60 -39.91
N ILE A 103 -56.93 -22.39 -39.25
CA ILE A 103 -56.34 -21.05 -38.99
C ILE A 103 -56.00 -20.21 -40.24
N ALA A 104 -56.15 -20.75 -41.45
CA ALA A 104 -55.90 -20.05 -42.71
C ALA A 104 -57.19 -19.52 -43.36
N GLU A 105 -58.35 -19.91 -42.83
CA GLU A 105 -59.67 -19.46 -43.25
C GLU A 105 -60.37 -18.79 -42.07
N LYS A 106 -61.33 -17.92 -42.32
CA LYS A 106 -62.10 -17.30 -41.25
C LYS A 106 -63.39 -18.11 -41.04
N GLY A 107 -63.48 -18.77 -39.90
CA GLY A 107 -64.60 -19.57 -39.46
C GLY A 107 -65.62 -18.81 -38.61
N THR A 108 -66.79 -19.42 -38.48
CA THR A 108 -67.87 -19.02 -37.59
C THR A 108 -68.65 -20.26 -37.17
N ILE A 109 -68.69 -20.48 -35.87
CA ILE A 109 -69.46 -21.56 -35.26
C ILE A 109 -70.82 -21.07 -34.79
N THR A 110 -71.84 -21.93 -34.90
CA THR A 110 -73.20 -21.69 -34.40
C THR A 110 -73.72 -22.92 -33.69
N LYS A 111 -74.18 -22.78 -32.44
CA LYS A 111 -74.91 -23.83 -31.69
C LYS A 111 -76.05 -23.18 -30.90
N GLY A 112 -77.28 -23.37 -31.33
CA GLY A 112 -78.44 -22.67 -30.77
C GLY A 112 -78.39 -21.19 -31.11
N GLU A 113 -78.50 -20.32 -30.10
CA GLU A 113 -78.37 -18.86 -30.24
C GLU A 113 -76.92 -18.37 -30.11
N ALA A 114 -75.98 -19.23 -29.74
CA ALA A 114 -74.59 -18.85 -29.57
C ALA A 114 -73.84 -18.89 -30.91
N THR A 115 -73.19 -17.76 -31.25
CA THR A 115 -72.35 -17.61 -32.44
C THR A 115 -71.00 -17.04 -32.04
N TYR A 116 -69.91 -17.66 -32.52
CA TYR A 116 -68.54 -17.16 -32.35
C TYR A 116 -67.82 -17.17 -33.69
N THR A 117 -67.01 -16.15 -33.94
CA THR A 117 -66.28 -15.94 -35.19
C THR A 117 -64.80 -15.79 -34.87
N ASP A 118 -63.95 -16.32 -35.72
CA ASP A 118 -62.51 -16.25 -35.54
C ASP A 118 -62.02 -14.81 -35.58
N TYR A 119 -61.00 -14.53 -34.77
CA TYR A 119 -60.45 -13.19 -34.65
C TYR A 119 -58.97 -13.22 -34.30
N CYS A 120 -58.31 -12.10 -34.55
CA CYS A 120 -56.88 -11.95 -34.27
C CYS A 120 -56.65 -11.43 -32.85
N VAL A 121 -55.69 -12.06 -32.17
CA VAL A 121 -55.04 -11.53 -30.96
C VAL A 121 -53.55 -11.54 -31.22
N ASP A 122 -52.97 -10.35 -31.32
CA ASP A 122 -51.58 -10.14 -31.74
C ASP A 122 -51.29 -10.90 -33.06
N GLU A 123 -50.25 -11.74 -33.09
CA GLU A 123 -49.86 -12.56 -34.24
C GLU A 123 -50.56 -13.93 -34.30
N SER A 124 -51.61 -14.13 -33.49
CA SER A 124 -52.30 -15.41 -33.37
C SER A 124 -53.78 -15.32 -33.78
N VAL A 125 -54.27 -16.39 -34.40
CA VAL A 125 -55.71 -16.59 -34.64
C VAL A 125 -56.30 -17.26 -33.40
N VAL A 126 -57.37 -16.67 -32.86
CA VAL A 126 -58.29 -17.36 -31.96
C VAL A 126 -59.33 -18.04 -32.83
N GLU A 127 -59.16 -19.34 -32.98
CA GLU A 127 -59.95 -20.23 -33.83
C GLU A 127 -61.07 -20.88 -33.02
N TYR A 128 -62.32 -20.72 -33.42
CA TYR A 128 -63.48 -21.40 -32.87
C TYR A 128 -63.90 -22.55 -33.77
N TYR A 129 -64.10 -23.74 -33.19
CA TYR A 129 -64.44 -24.93 -33.98
C TYR A 129 -65.42 -25.85 -33.27
N CYS A 130 -66.16 -26.65 -34.05
CA CYS A 130 -67.07 -27.67 -33.52
C CYS A 130 -66.37 -29.02 -33.34
N ALA A 131 -66.33 -29.55 -32.12
CA ALA A 131 -65.86 -30.91 -31.83
C ALA A 131 -66.79 -31.62 -30.84
N ASN A 132 -67.15 -32.88 -31.13
CA ASN A 132 -68.12 -33.66 -30.33
C ASN A 132 -69.45 -32.93 -30.08
N ASN A 133 -69.92 -32.16 -31.06
CA ASN A 133 -71.09 -31.30 -30.96
C ASN A 133 -70.97 -30.17 -29.91
N GLU A 134 -69.75 -29.82 -29.48
CA GLU A 134 -69.48 -28.72 -28.54
C GLU A 134 -68.64 -27.62 -29.20
N ILE A 135 -68.83 -26.40 -28.69
CA ILE A 135 -68.07 -25.22 -29.08
C ILE A 135 -66.69 -25.30 -28.40
N ASN A 136 -65.62 -25.28 -29.20
CA ASN A 136 -64.25 -25.28 -28.73
C ASN A 136 -63.49 -24.07 -29.30
N SER A 137 -62.34 -23.74 -28.70
CA SER A 137 -61.45 -22.71 -29.24
C SER A 137 -59.97 -23.02 -29.01
N ILE A 138 -59.10 -22.63 -29.93
CA ILE A 138 -57.64 -22.71 -29.81
C ILE A 138 -56.97 -21.39 -30.24
N ILE A 139 -55.85 -21.05 -29.61
CA ILE A 139 -55.01 -19.92 -30.01
C ILE A 139 -53.80 -20.48 -30.75
N SER A 140 -53.62 -20.09 -32.01
CA SER A 140 -52.50 -20.55 -32.86
C SER A 140 -51.77 -19.39 -33.49
N ARG A 141 -50.44 -19.34 -33.32
CA ARG A 141 -49.58 -18.33 -33.94
C ARG A 141 -49.47 -18.56 -35.45
N CYS A 142 -49.53 -17.50 -36.26
CA CYS A 142 -49.35 -17.64 -37.70
C CYS A 142 -47.93 -18.10 -38.06
N PRO A 143 -47.78 -18.97 -39.09
CA PRO A 143 -46.46 -19.37 -39.60
C PRO A 143 -45.67 -18.18 -40.16
N GLY A 144 -44.33 -18.29 -40.18
CA GLY A 144 -43.48 -17.25 -40.75
C GLY A 144 -43.86 -16.88 -42.19
N GLY A 145 -43.99 -15.58 -42.46
CA GLY A 145 -44.48 -15.03 -43.74
C GLY A 145 -46.01 -14.85 -43.81
N TYR A 146 -46.73 -15.12 -42.73
CA TYR A 146 -48.17 -14.90 -42.60
C TYR A 146 -48.46 -14.01 -41.40
N ALA A 147 -49.48 -13.16 -41.49
CA ALA A 147 -50.04 -12.42 -40.35
C ALA A 147 -51.50 -12.79 -40.14
N CYS A 148 -51.94 -12.67 -38.89
CA CYS A 148 -53.36 -12.74 -38.60
C CYS A 148 -54.02 -11.47 -39.13
N ILE A 149 -54.87 -11.61 -40.14
CA ILE A 149 -55.65 -10.53 -40.73
C ILE A 149 -57.10 -11.00 -40.81
N ASP A 150 -58.01 -10.24 -40.21
CA ASP A 150 -59.46 -10.51 -40.19
C ASP A 150 -59.86 -11.91 -39.67
N GLY A 151 -59.12 -12.45 -38.70
CA GLY A 151 -59.40 -13.75 -38.10
C GLY A 151 -58.81 -14.95 -38.84
N ALA A 152 -57.90 -14.75 -39.80
CA ALA A 152 -57.21 -15.82 -40.50
C ALA A 152 -55.72 -15.49 -40.74
N CYS A 153 -54.86 -16.50 -40.81
CA CYS A 153 -53.46 -16.35 -41.22
C CYS A 153 -53.38 -16.16 -42.74
N THR A 154 -53.05 -14.93 -43.15
CA THR A 154 -52.92 -14.54 -44.56
C THR A 154 -51.46 -14.27 -44.91
N PHE A 155 -51.05 -14.64 -46.13
CA PHE A 155 -49.67 -14.47 -46.59
C PHE A 155 -49.34 -12.97 -46.71
N MET A 156 -48.34 -12.51 -45.97
CA MET A 156 -47.87 -11.13 -46.06
C MET A 156 -46.81 -10.98 -47.15
N THR A 157 -46.91 -9.90 -47.93
CA THR A 157 -45.88 -9.49 -48.88
C THR A 157 -44.69 -8.79 -48.22
N CYS A 158 -44.81 -8.46 -46.92
CA CYS A 158 -43.79 -7.84 -46.09
C CYS A 158 -43.42 -8.79 -44.94
N ALA A 159 -42.13 -9.04 -44.75
CA ALA A 159 -41.61 -9.82 -43.64
C ALA A 159 -40.59 -8.98 -42.87
N ASP A 160 -40.79 -8.86 -41.56
CA ASP A 160 -39.92 -8.14 -40.63
C ASP A 160 -39.17 -9.17 -39.77
N SER A 161 -37.84 -9.01 -39.63
CA SER A 161 -37.01 -9.97 -38.90
C SER A 161 -37.15 -9.90 -37.37
N GLU A 162 -37.72 -8.83 -36.82
CA GLU A 162 -37.81 -8.63 -35.36
C GLU A 162 -39.20 -8.31 -34.82
N SER A 163 -40.22 -8.38 -35.68
CA SER A 163 -41.64 -8.30 -35.30
C SER A 163 -41.93 -7.09 -34.39
N GLY A 164 -41.81 -5.87 -34.90
CA GLY A 164 -42.22 -4.68 -34.14
C GLY A 164 -41.37 -3.45 -34.39
N ARG A 165 -41.10 -2.71 -33.31
CA ARG A 165 -40.31 -1.47 -33.30
C ARG A 165 -39.33 -1.54 -32.12
N ASP A 166 -38.29 -2.34 -32.23
CA ASP A 166 -37.35 -2.62 -31.14
C ASP A 166 -35.94 -2.14 -31.47
N ALA A 167 -35.65 -0.89 -31.12
CA ALA A 167 -34.35 -0.26 -31.30
C ALA A 167 -33.18 -0.95 -30.55
N SER A 168 -33.40 -2.03 -29.79
CA SER A 168 -32.34 -2.80 -29.14
C SER A 168 -31.88 -4.03 -29.95
N VAL A 169 -32.59 -4.38 -31.03
CA VAL A 169 -32.28 -5.49 -31.93
C VAL A 169 -32.14 -4.93 -33.35
N ALA A 170 -31.24 -5.50 -34.14
CA ALA A 170 -30.99 -5.02 -35.50
C ALA A 170 -31.93 -5.76 -36.47
N GLY A 171 -32.89 -5.04 -37.01
CA GLY A 171 -33.92 -5.55 -37.89
C GLY A 171 -33.68 -5.33 -39.37
N THR A 172 -34.51 -6.01 -40.14
CA THR A 172 -34.58 -5.94 -41.59
C THR A 172 -35.96 -6.31 -42.07
N VAL A 173 -36.59 -5.38 -42.78
CA VAL A 173 -37.86 -5.60 -43.49
C VAL A 173 -37.58 -6.03 -44.93
N THR A 174 -38.24 -7.10 -45.37
CA THR A 174 -38.21 -7.58 -46.76
C THR A 174 -39.60 -7.50 -47.39
N LYS A 175 -39.72 -6.77 -48.51
CA LYS A 175 -40.93 -6.71 -49.33
C LYS A 175 -40.59 -6.76 -50.81
N ASP A 176 -41.25 -7.61 -51.59
CA ASP A 176 -41.07 -7.73 -53.05
C ASP A 176 -39.59 -7.85 -53.49
N ASN A 177 -38.80 -8.69 -52.80
CA ASN A 177 -37.35 -8.86 -52.97
C ASN A 177 -36.49 -7.61 -52.72
N LYS A 178 -37.02 -6.59 -52.05
CA LYS A 178 -36.26 -5.44 -51.53
C LYS A 178 -36.12 -5.56 -50.02
N SER A 179 -34.96 -5.18 -49.51
CA SER A 179 -34.61 -5.24 -48.10
C SER A 179 -34.35 -3.82 -47.58
N TYR A 180 -34.86 -3.54 -46.38
CA TYR A 180 -34.78 -2.28 -45.67
C TYR A 180 -34.28 -2.59 -44.26
N ALA A 181 -33.01 -2.30 -43.99
CA ALA A 181 -32.39 -2.55 -42.69
C ALA A 181 -32.36 -1.27 -41.85
N ASP A 182 -32.43 -1.43 -40.53
CA ASP A 182 -32.35 -0.31 -39.61
C ASP A 182 -30.98 0.35 -39.66
N TYR A 183 -30.97 1.64 -39.39
CA TYR A 183 -29.74 2.42 -39.43
C TYR A 183 -29.79 3.60 -38.48
N CYS A 184 -28.62 4.13 -38.14
CA CYS A 184 -28.51 5.31 -37.30
C CYS A 184 -28.71 6.57 -38.12
N SER A 185 -29.76 7.33 -37.82
CA SER A 185 -30.00 8.64 -38.44
C SER A 185 -29.07 9.72 -37.87
N ASP A 186 -28.71 9.59 -36.60
CA ASP A 186 -27.64 10.30 -35.90
C ASP A 186 -27.10 9.42 -34.75
N SER A 187 -26.19 9.94 -33.93
CA SER A 187 -25.55 9.20 -32.84
C SER A 187 -26.48 8.81 -31.70
N ALA A 188 -27.72 9.32 -31.66
CA ALA A 188 -28.68 9.05 -30.60
C ALA A 188 -30.04 8.56 -31.11
N THR A 189 -30.20 8.35 -32.42
CA THR A 189 -31.51 8.08 -33.03
C THR A 189 -31.44 6.96 -34.06
N VAL A 190 -32.11 5.84 -33.76
CA VAL A 190 -32.34 4.73 -34.69
C VAL A 190 -33.46 5.10 -35.66
N PHE A 191 -33.23 4.87 -36.95
CA PHE A 191 -34.26 4.87 -37.99
C PHE A 191 -34.68 3.42 -38.24
N GLU A 192 -35.88 3.10 -37.77
CA GLU A 192 -36.46 1.76 -37.72
C GLU A 192 -37.38 1.52 -38.94
N TYR A 193 -37.18 0.42 -39.65
CA TYR A 193 -38.14 -0.11 -40.63
C TYR A 193 -38.96 -1.23 -40.01
N TYR A 194 -40.27 -1.23 -40.26
CA TYR A 194 -41.17 -2.28 -39.80
C TYR A 194 -42.28 -2.58 -40.83
N CYS A 195 -42.92 -3.75 -40.73
CA CYS A 195 -44.12 -4.05 -41.52
C CYS A 195 -45.37 -3.42 -40.87
N GLY A 196 -46.07 -2.55 -41.61
CA GLY A 196 -47.32 -1.93 -41.16
C GLY A 196 -48.51 -2.89 -41.22
N ASP A 197 -49.62 -2.51 -40.57
CA ASP A 197 -50.83 -3.33 -40.40
C ASP A 197 -51.47 -3.77 -41.73
N SER A 198 -51.21 -3.06 -42.84
CA SER A 198 -51.69 -3.43 -44.18
C SER A 198 -50.64 -4.11 -45.06
N GLY A 199 -49.52 -4.56 -44.45
CA GLY A 199 -48.43 -5.27 -45.13
C GLY A 199 -47.53 -4.37 -45.97
N GLU A 200 -47.52 -3.07 -45.73
CA GLU A 200 -46.60 -2.09 -46.30
C GLU A 200 -45.28 -1.99 -45.51
N VAL A 201 -44.21 -1.55 -46.17
CA VAL A 201 -43.00 -1.14 -45.45
C VAL A 201 -43.24 0.24 -44.86
N ALA A 202 -43.19 0.35 -43.56
CA ALA A 202 -43.30 1.59 -42.81
C ALA A 202 -41.99 1.88 -42.06
N SER A 203 -41.84 3.09 -41.53
CA SER A 203 -40.68 3.46 -40.72
C SER A 203 -41.01 4.46 -39.60
N THR A 204 -40.12 4.53 -38.60
CA THR A 204 -40.19 5.49 -37.49
C THR A 204 -38.78 5.82 -37.00
N THR A 205 -38.64 6.88 -36.19
CA THR A 205 -37.39 7.20 -35.48
C THR A 205 -37.54 6.93 -33.99
N ILE A 206 -36.56 6.26 -33.38
CA ILE A 206 -36.53 5.91 -31.96
C ILE A 206 -35.28 6.52 -31.34
N GLY A 207 -35.46 7.38 -30.33
CA GLY A 207 -34.35 7.98 -29.59
C GLY A 207 -33.79 7.00 -28.56
N CYS A 208 -32.47 6.86 -28.52
CA CYS A 208 -31.78 6.08 -27.52
C CYS A 208 -31.93 6.72 -26.13
N SER A 209 -32.14 5.88 -25.12
CA SER A 209 -32.23 6.33 -23.72
C SER A 209 -30.88 6.91 -23.26
N SER A 210 -30.90 7.73 -22.21
CA SER A 210 -29.67 8.31 -21.64
C SER A 210 -28.64 7.21 -21.32
N GLY A 211 -27.40 7.40 -21.79
CA GLY A 211 -26.31 6.41 -21.68
C GLY A 211 -26.18 5.45 -22.87
N TYR A 212 -27.11 5.49 -23.83
CA TYR A 212 -27.08 4.68 -25.04
C TYR A 212 -26.85 5.57 -26.26
N ALA A 213 -26.15 5.02 -27.25
CA ALA A 213 -25.88 5.65 -28.53
C ALA A 213 -26.26 4.68 -29.66
N CYS A 214 -26.62 5.27 -30.80
CA CYS A 214 -26.97 4.48 -31.97
C CYS A 214 -25.70 4.04 -32.70
N SER A 215 -25.50 2.73 -32.81
CA SER A 215 -24.47 2.14 -33.66
C SER A 215 -25.02 0.91 -34.38
N GLY A 216 -24.84 0.84 -35.69
CA GLY A 216 -25.25 -0.33 -36.49
C GLY A 216 -26.76 -0.54 -36.58
N GLY A 217 -27.56 0.54 -36.43
CA GLY A 217 -29.03 0.46 -36.46
C GLY A 217 -29.68 0.14 -35.12
N ILE A 218 -28.92 0.09 -34.03
CA ILE A 218 -29.43 -0.21 -32.69
C ILE A 218 -28.90 0.74 -31.62
N CYS A 219 -29.66 0.91 -30.54
CA CYS A 219 -29.24 1.58 -29.33
C CYS A 219 -28.38 0.65 -28.46
N ILE A 220 -27.07 0.85 -28.51
CA ILE A 220 -26.11 0.18 -27.62
C ILE A 220 -25.63 1.13 -26.53
N LEU A 221 -25.01 0.59 -25.48
CA LEU A 221 -24.39 1.44 -24.46
C LEU A 221 -23.32 2.33 -25.12
N GLY A 222 -23.56 3.65 -25.10
CA GLY A 222 -22.70 4.63 -25.74
C GLY A 222 -21.37 4.79 -24.99
N CYS A 223 -20.42 5.47 -25.60
CA CYS A 223 -19.21 5.84 -24.90
C CYS A 223 -19.51 6.96 -23.88
N SER A 224 -19.03 6.79 -22.65
CA SER A 224 -19.13 7.76 -21.56
C SER A 224 -17.73 8.07 -21.04
N ASP A 225 -17.47 9.35 -20.80
CA ASP A 225 -16.18 9.86 -20.37
C ASP A 225 -16.35 10.75 -19.14
N SER A 226 -15.67 10.41 -18.04
CA SER A 226 -15.92 11.06 -16.75
C SER A 226 -15.30 12.45 -16.59
N ASP A 227 -14.35 12.84 -17.44
CA ASP A 227 -13.73 14.17 -17.42
C ASP A 227 -14.13 15.05 -18.62
N GLY A 228 -14.96 14.52 -19.51
CA GLY A 228 -15.50 15.25 -20.65
C GLY A 228 -14.57 15.33 -21.86
N GLY A 229 -13.57 14.45 -21.96
CA GLY A 229 -12.82 14.23 -23.20
C GLY A 229 -11.33 14.05 -22.96
N GLN A 230 -10.53 15.02 -23.42
CA GLN A 230 -9.06 14.96 -23.32
C GLN A 230 -8.55 15.97 -22.27
N ASP A 231 -8.90 15.79 -21.00
CA ASP A 231 -8.51 16.68 -19.89
C ASP A 231 -7.35 16.12 -19.06
N ARG A 232 -6.13 16.45 -19.49
CA ARG A 232 -4.88 16.06 -18.80
C ARG A 232 -4.75 16.47 -17.32
N TYR A 233 -5.65 17.29 -16.76
CA TYR A 233 -5.58 17.71 -15.34
C TYR A 233 -6.56 16.99 -14.43
N VAL A 234 -7.49 16.23 -15.00
CA VAL A 234 -8.46 15.41 -14.28
C VAL A 234 -8.16 13.95 -14.61
N LYS A 235 -8.36 13.04 -13.65
CA LYS A 235 -8.25 11.62 -13.95
C LYS A 235 -9.60 11.16 -14.44
N GLY A 236 -9.69 10.81 -15.72
CA GLY A 236 -10.86 10.32 -16.40
C GLY A 236 -11.00 8.80 -16.40
N THR A 237 -12.15 8.39 -16.91
CA THR A 237 -12.53 7.00 -17.15
C THR A 237 -13.46 7.00 -18.35
N ALA A 238 -13.01 6.38 -19.43
CA ALA A 238 -13.77 6.20 -20.64
C ALA A 238 -14.32 4.77 -20.71
N SER A 239 -15.63 4.65 -20.92
CA SER A 239 -16.34 3.37 -20.91
C SER A 239 -17.33 3.27 -22.06
N ASN A 240 -17.35 2.13 -22.74
CA ASN A 240 -18.37 1.78 -23.74
C ASN A 240 -18.84 0.32 -23.55
N ALA A 241 -19.62 -0.21 -24.50
CA ALA A 241 -20.12 -1.59 -24.44
C ALA A 241 -19.04 -2.69 -24.43
N ILE A 242 -17.79 -2.38 -24.81
CA ILE A 242 -16.68 -3.35 -24.91
C ILE A 242 -15.88 -3.40 -23.60
N GLY A 243 -15.74 -2.28 -22.91
CA GLY A 243 -14.98 -2.22 -21.67
C GLY A 243 -14.77 -0.82 -21.14
N THR A 244 -13.92 -0.73 -20.12
CA THR A 244 -13.58 0.51 -19.41
C THR A 244 -12.07 0.70 -19.44
N SER A 245 -11.64 1.91 -19.76
CA SER A 245 -10.25 2.35 -19.71
C SER A 245 -10.14 3.56 -18.80
N VAL A 246 -9.05 3.65 -18.04
CA VAL A 246 -8.82 4.68 -17.03
C VAL A 246 -7.51 5.36 -17.35
N ASP A 247 -7.46 6.68 -17.20
CA ASP A 247 -6.25 7.43 -17.48
C ASP A 247 -5.09 7.01 -16.60
N GLY A 248 -3.89 7.11 -17.19
CA GLY A 248 -2.66 6.67 -16.58
C GLY A 248 -1.51 7.61 -16.91
N CYS A 249 -0.33 7.31 -16.39
CA CYS A 249 0.90 7.97 -16.80
C CYS A 249 1.68 7.01 -17.69
N SER A 250 1.98 7.42 -18.93
CA SER A 250 2.89 6.64 -19.78
C SER A 250 4.34 6.81 -19.35
N ASP A 251 4.67 8.00 -18.85
CA ASP A 251 5.93 8.33 -18.19
C ASP A 251 5.74 9.49 -17.20
N ALA A 252 6.83 9.99 -16.61
CA ALA A 252 6.80 11.05 -15.60
C ALA A 252 6.23 12.39 -16.08
N ASN A 253 6.17 12.63 -17.39
CA ASN A 253 5.72 13.90 -17.97
C ASN A 253 4.56 13.74 -18.95
N THR A 254 4.03 12.53 -19.16
CA THR A 254 3.04 12.28 -20.21
C THR A 254 1.84 11.50 -19.64
N VAL A 255 0.65 12.10 -19.76
CA VAL A 255 -0.62 11.44 -19.44
C VAL A 255 -1.03 10.54 -20.61
N LEU A 256 -1.31 9.28 -20.29
CA LEU A 256 -2.02 8.35 -21.15
C LEU A 256 -3.52 8.59 -20.95
N GLU A 257 -4.13 9.27 -21.92
CA GLU A 257 -5.52 9.72 -21.89
C GLU A 257 -6.43 8.74 -22.65
N TYR A 258 -7.49 8.26 -22.02
CA TYR A 258 -8.56 7.53 -22.69
C TYR A 258 -9.81 8.40 -22.77
N TYR A 259 -10.33 8.57 -23.98
CA TYR A 259 -11.44 9.49 -24.20
C TYR A 259 -12.47 8.95 -25.18
N CYS A 260 -13.69 9.46 -25.08
CA CYS A 260 -14.77 9.11 -25.99
C CYS A 260 -14.76 9.96 -27.28
N SER A 261 -14.77 9.29 -28.43
CA SER A 261 -14.99 9.91 -29.74
C SER A 261 -16.09 9.15 -30.49
N GLY A 262 -17.31 9.68 -30.46
CA GLY A 262 -18.51 8.91 -30.80
C GLY A 262 -18.67 7.75 -29.82
N ASP A 263 -18.84 6.53 -30.34
CA ASP A 263 -19.07 5.32 -29.53
C ASP A 263 -17.79 4.54 -29.19
N MET A 264 -16.63 5.07 -29.62
CA MET A 264 -15.34 4.43 -29.41
C MET A 264 -14.56 5.10 -28.29
N VAL A 265 -13.98 4.26 -27.42
CA VAL A 265 -12.90 4.66 -26.51
C VAL A 265 -11.61 4.69 -27.32
N LEU A 266 -11.01 5.88 -27.44
CA LEU A 266 -9.71 6.09 -28.08
C LEU A 266 -8.64 6.41 -27.03
N LEU A 267 -7.36 6.33 -27.41
CA LEU A 267 -6.26 6.80 -26.56
C LEU A 267 -5.52 8.00 -27.18
N ASN A 268 -4.94 8.84 -26.34
CA ASN A 268 -3.97 9.87 -26.73
C ASN A 268 -2.85 10.01 -25.68
N TYR A 269 -1.73 10.61 -26.06
CA TYR A 269 -0.63 10.95 -25.15
C TYR A 269 -0.54 12.46 -25.02
N LEU A 270 -0.70 12.98 -23.80
CA LEU A 270 -0.75 14.41 -23.51
C LEU A 270 0.41 14.81 -22.58
N ASP A 271 1.36 15.57 -23.12
CA ASP A 271 2.51 16.07 -22.34
C ASP A 271 2.05 17.05 -21.24
N CYS A 272 2.56 16.89 -20.02
CA CYS A 272 2.39 17.85 -18.96
C CYS A 272 3.20 19.13 -19.27
N PRO A 273 2.59 20.32 -19.10
CA PRO A 273 3.30 21.58 -19.30
C PRO A 273 4.39 21.79 -18.26
N SER A 274 5.29 22.74 -18.53
CA SER A 274 6.38 23.08 -17.62
C SER A 274 5.87 23.39 -16.20
N GLY A 275 6.51 22.79 -15.19
CA GLY A 275 6.12 22.88 -13.78
C GLY A 275 5.09 21.84 -13.32
N TYR A 276 4.70 20.91 -14.20
CA TYR A 276 3.81 19.78 -13.88
C TYR A 276 4.48 18.45 -14.23
N ALA A 277 4.11 17.40 -13.49
CA ALA A 277 4.50 16.02 -13.73
C ALA A 277 3.25 15.15 -13.74
N CYS A 278 3.27 14.05 -14.50
CA CYS A 278 2.18 13.09 -14.47
C CYS A 278 2.22 12.29 -13.16
N SER A 279 1.11 12.30 -12.43
CA SER A 279 0.92 11.47 -11.25
C SER A 279 -0.54 11.01 -11.19
N ASP A 280 -0.75 9.71 -11.01
CA ASP A 280 -2.08 9.07 -10.95
C ASP A 280 -2.99 9.43 -12.14
N GLY A 281 -2.44 9.40 -13.36
CA GLY A 281 -3.22 9.61 -14.59
C GLY A 281 -3.60 11.06 -14.88
N LYS A 282 -2.93 12.04 -14.27
CA LYS A 282 -3.15 13.46 -14.54
C LYS A 282 -1.88 14.29 -14.28
N CYS A 283 -1.82 15.47 -14.88
CA CYS A 283 -0.79 16.45 -14.59
C CYS A 283 -1.05 17.13 -13.24
N VAL A 284 -0.14 16.94 -12.31
CA VAL A 284 -0.09 17.65 -11.02
C VAL A 284 1.14 18.53 -10.97
N SER A 285 1.15 19.58 -10.15
CA SER A 285 2.34 20.41 -9.98
C SER A 285 3.53 19.52 -9.60
N ALA A 286 4.64 19.64 -10.34
CA ALA A 286 5.82 18.83 -10.13
C ALA A 286 6.31 19.05 -8.69
N PRO A 287 6.67 17.98 -7.95
CA PRO A 287 7.22 18.12 -6.62
C PRO A 287 8.48 18.97 -6.66
N THR A 288 8.48 20.09 -5.94
CA THR A 288 9.63 20.97 -5.84
C THR A 288 10.52 20.52 -4.70
N CYS A 289 11.80 20.33 -4.98
CA CYS A 289 12.83 20.14 -3.97
C CYS A 289 13.01 21.44 -3.18
N ILE A 290 12.80 21.39 -1.87
CA ILE A 290 13.00 22.52 -0.96
C ILE A 290 14.11 22.12 0.01
N ASP A 291 15.19 22.88 -0.05
CA ASP A 291 16.34 22.80 0.85
C ASP A 291 16.47 24.16 1.54
N THR A 292 16.52 24.15 2.86
CA THR A 292 16.38 25.36 3.68
C THR A 292 17.69 26.09 3.91
N ASP A 293 18.83 25.43 3.71
CA ASP A 293 20.17 26.02 3.91
C ASP A 293 21.20 25.68 2.82
N GLY A 294 20.83 24.86 1.84
CA GLY A 294 21.58 24.69 0.60
C GLY A 294 22.80 23.79 0.75
N SER A 295 23.89 24.30 1.32
CA SER A 295 25.15 23.53 1.51
C SER A 295 25.73 23.73 2.90
N GLY A 296 24.84 23.85 3.88
CA GLY A 296 25.10 24.37 5.22
C GLY A 296 25.64 23.34 6.19
N VAL A 297 26.90 22.93 6.06
CA VAL A 297 27.51 21.84 6.88
C VAL A 297 27.52 22.01 8.42
N THR A 298 27.16 23.18 8.95
CA THR A 298 27.16 23.46 10.41
C THR A 298 25.77 23.38 11.06
N THR A 299 24.73 23.23 10.26
CA THR A 299 23.34 23.12 10.73
C THR A 299 22.81 21.78 10.26
N LYS A 300 22.09 21.07 11.12
CA LYS A 300 21.37 19.88 10.66
C LYS A 300 20.09 20.37 10.02
N THR A 301 19.88 20.08 8.74
CA THR A 301 18.65 20.47 8.06
C THR A 301 18.01 19.27 7.39
N THR A 302 16.95 19.54 6.64
CA THR A 302 16.15 18.52 5.98
C THR A 302 15.67 19.08 4.66
N ALA A 303 16.08 18.44 3.58
CA ALA A 303 15.53 18.69 2.25
C ALA A 303 14.23 17.91 2.09
N THR A 304 13.23 18.51 1.45
CA THR A 304 11.94 17.87 1.17
C THR A 304 11.68 17.79 -0.32
N PHE A 305 11.17 16.65 -0.80
CA PHE A 305 10.77 16.44 -2.20
C PHE A 305 9.55 15.53 -2.25
N GLY A 306 8.46 15.98 -2.86
CA GLY A 306 7.25 15.15 -3.04
C GLY A 306 6.59 14.67 -1.74
N GLY A 307 6.84 15.35 -0.61
CA GLY A 307 6.36 14.96 0.71
C GLY A 307 7.33 14.06 1.50
N ASP A 308 8.38 13.54 0.86
CA ASP A 308 9.46 12.82 1.53
C ASP A 308 10.50 13.79 2.09
N SER A 309 11.11 13.40 3.21
CA SER A 309 12.12 14.19 3.94
C SER A 309 13.47 13.49 3.96
N TYR A 310 14.53 14.24 3.67
CA TYR A 310 15.91 13.78 3.61
C TYR A 310 16.75 14.64 4.56
N THR A 311 17.16 14.05 5.68
CA THR A 311 17.84 14.76 6.77
C THR A 311 19.33 14.43 6.75
N ASP A 312 20.17 15.44 6.98
CA ASP A 312 21.62 15.25 7.03
C ASP A 312 22.02 14.29 8.14
N TYR A 313 23.07 13.52 7.88
CA TYR A 313 23.55 12.53 8.83
C TYR A 313 25.06 12.34 8.74
N CYS A 314 25.65 11.89 9.84
CA CYS A 314 27.06 11.58 9.89
C CYS A 314 27.31 10.16 9.38
N LYS A 315 28.08 10.03 8.30
CA LYS A 315 28.56 8.73 7.81
C LYS A 315 29.62 8.15 8.74
N ASP A 316 30.49 9.03 9.25
CA ASP A 316 31.45 8.73 10.31
C ASP A 316 31.75 10.01 11.11
N SER A 317 32.73 9.97 12.02
CA SER A 317 33.08 11.11 12.88
C SER A 317 33.67 12.32 12.14
N ARG A 318 33.97 12.22 10.85
CA ARG A 318 34.57 13.28 10.03
C ARG A 318 33.82 13.57 8.73
N ILE A 319 32.91 12.69 8.31
CA ILE A 319 32.17 12.81 7.05
C ILE A 319 30.68 13.05 7.33
N LEU A 320 30.21 14.23 6.92
CA LEU A 320 28.80 14.61 6.87
C LEU A 320 28.24 14.26 5.49
N ALA A 321 27.15 13.50 5.45
CA ALA A 321 26.33 13.36 4.26
C ALA A 321 25.22 14.42 4.29
N GLU A 322 25.37 15.42 3.43
CA GLU A 322 24.45 16.56 3.28
C GLU A 322 23.45 16.27 2.17
N TYR A 323 22.15 16.43 2.42
CA TYR A 323 21.12 16.31 1.37
C TYR A 323 20.74 17.69 0.84
N MET A 324 21.05 17.94 -0.44
CA MET A 324 20.82 19.25 -1.07
C MET A 324 20.08 19.19 -2.39
N CYS A 325 19.32 20.25 -2.69
CA CYS A 325 18.59 20.40 -3.94
C CYS A 325 19.48 21.00 -5.03
N LEU A 326 20.08 20.16 -5.88
CA LEU A 326 20.88 20.64 -7.04
C LEU A 326 20.01 21.19 -8.18
N ASP A 327 18.80 20.65 -8.34
CA ASP A 327 17.78 21.10 -9.28
C ASP A 327 16.42 20.97 -8.59
N GLY A 328 15.62 22.04 -8.63
CA GLY A 328 14.33 22.12 -7.93
C GLY A 328 13.30 21.09 -8.39
N ASN A 329 13.51 20.40 -9.52
CA ASN A 329 12.58 19.39 -10.02
C ASN A 329 13.04 17.94 -9.79
N ASN A 330 14.19 17.74 -9.13
CA ASN A 330 14.75 16.41 -8.87
C ASN A 330 14.84 16.13 -7.35
N PRO A 331 14.88 14.85 -6.93
CA PRO A 331 15.12 14.50 -5.52
C PRO A 331 16.44 15.09 -4.99
N PRO A 332 16.56 15.34 -3.67
CA PRO A 332 17.78 15.86 -3.06
C PRO A 332 18.96 14.90 -3.31
N THR A 333 20.10 15.46 -3.67
CA THR A 333 21.35 14.70 -3.85
C THR A 333 22.13 14.69 -2.55
N SER A 334 22.63 13.51 -2.15
CA SER A 334 23.54 13.37 -1.00
C SER A 334 24.97 13.67 -1.43
N VAL A 335 25.60 14.67 -0.80
CA VAL A 335 27.00 15.07 -1.03
C VAL A 335 27.79 14.88 0.26
N ASP A 336 28.98 14.29 0.14
CA ASP A 336 29.86 14.02 1.27
C ASP A 336 30.81 15.20 1.53
N TYR A 337 30.71 15.80 2.72
CA TYR A 337 31.60 16.85 3.20
C TYR A 337 32.50 16.36 4.33
N SER A 338 33.77 16.74 4.28
CA SER A 338 34.68 16.57 5.42
C SER A 338 34.56 17.76 6.37
N CYS A 339 34.38 17.51 7.67
CA CYS A 339 34.20 18.57 8.67
C CYS A 339 35.44 19.47 8.89
N GLY A 340 36.59 19.13 8.32
CA GLY A 340 37.84 19.88 8.47
C GLY A 340 38.48 19.74 9.86
N SER A 341 39.63 20.38 10.04
CA SER A 341 40.38 20.32 11.31
C SER A 341 39.63 21.02 12.45
N GLY A 342 39.62 20.41 13.64
CA GLY A 342 38.99 20.97 14.85
C GLY A 342 37.46 20.84 14.92
N ARG A 343 36.85 20.06 14.02
CA ARG A 343 35.41 19.75 14.02
C ARG A 343 35.18 18.25 13.84
N GLU A 344 34.07 17.77 14.37
CA GLU A 344 33.57 16.41 14.17
C GLU A 344 32.15 16.44 13.63
N CYS A 345 31.76 15.40 12.89
CA CYS A 345 30.36 15.23 12.54
C CYS A 345 29.62 14.62 13.73
N SER A 346 28.63 15.34 14.24
CA SER A 346 27.73 14.87 15.30
C SER A 346 26.31 15.33 15.03
N ASP A 347 25.34 14.42 15.14
CA ASP A 347 23.92 14.65 14.87
C ASP A 347 23.64 15.31 13.49
N GLY A 348 24.32 14.84 12.44
CA GLY A 348 24.09 15.34 11.07
C GLY A 348 24.57 16.78 10.85
N ARG A 349 25.61 17.22 11.55
CA ARG A 349 26.29 18.50 11.28
C ARG A 349 27.73 18.48 11.78
N CYS A 350 28.57 19.34 11.23
CA CYS A 350 29.93 19.55 11.72
C CYS A 350 29.95 20.50 12.92
N ILE A 351 30.26 19.97 14.11
CA ILE A 351 30.39 20.73 15.36
C ILE A 351 31.86 20.95 15.71
N SER A 352 32.17 22.06 16.39
CA SER A 352 33.50 22.27 16.95
C SER A 352 33.64 21.47 18.24
N VAL A 353 34.64 20.59 18.30
CA VAL A 353 35.01 19.86 19.51
C VAL A 353 36.16 20.59 20.18
N SER A 354 35.94 21.03 21.42
CA SER A 354 36.95 21.63 22.28
C SER A 354 37.60 20.58 23.17
N CYS A 355 38.89 20.34 22.96
CA CYS A 355 39.75 19.66 23.93
C CYS A 355 39.96 20.62 25.11
N THR A 356 39.77 20.15 26.33
CA THR A 356 40.03 20.93 27.55
C THR A 356 41.10 20.25 28.39
N ASP A 357 42.05 21.04 28.86
CA ASP A 357 43.26 20.62 29.55
C ASP A 357 43.35 21.37 30.88
N SER A 358 43.65 20.68 31.98
CA SER A 358 43.65 21.28 33.32
C SER A 358 44.89 22.09 33.65
N ASP A 359 46.00 21.86 32.96
CA ASP A 359 47.34 22.33 33.34
C ASP A 359 48.27 22.58 32.14
N GLY A 360 47.86 22.19 30.93
CA GLY A 360 48.66 22.40 29.75
C GLY A 360 49.71 21.31 29.61
N GLN A 361 50.88 21.67 29.10
CA GLN A 361 52.04 20.77 29.06
C GLN A 361 52.91 21.06 30.30
N ASP A 362 52.57 20.50 31.46
CA ASP A 362 53.23 20.77 32.75
C ASP A 362 53.45 19.50 33.60
N ILE A 363 54.65 18.93 33.47
CA ILE A 363 55.05 17.70 34.18
C ILE A 363 55.11 17.83 35.72
N TYR A 364 54.97 19.03 36.30
CA TYR A 364 55.01 19.25 37.75
C TYR A 364 53.63 19.34 38.39
N THR A 365 52.58 19.51 37.59
CA THR A 365 51.19 19.52 38.03
C THR A 365 50.57 18.16 37.71
N TYR A 366 49.59 17.73 38.51
CA TYR A 366 48.84 16.52 38.17
C TYR A 366 47.59 16.95 37.44
N GLY A 367 47.47 16.48 36.20
CA GLY A 367 46.49 16.96 35.26
C GLY A 367 45.64 15.90 34.60
N HIS A 368 44.79 16.40 33.70
CA HIS A 368 43.98 15.62 32.81
C HIS A 368 43.52 16.41 31.59
N VAL A 369 43.31 15.67 30.50
CA VAL A 369 42.67 16.15 29.28
C VAL A 369 41.31 15.51 29.11
N THR A 370 40.30 16.32 28.83
CA THR A 370 38.96 15.86 28.43
C THR A 370 38.72 16.17 26.96
N LYS A 371 38.40 15.12 26.20
CA LYS A 371 37.96 15.21 24.79
C LYS A 371 36.91 14.13 24.51
N ASP A 372 35.81 14.49 23.86
CA ASP A 372 34.76 13.56 23.42
C ASP A 372 34.25 12.64 24.55
N SER A 373 34.01 13.23 25.74
CA SER A 373 33.62 12.53 26.99
C SER A 373 34.65 11.53 27.56
N SER A 374 35.82 11.41 26.93
CA SER A 374 36.95 10.63 27.42
C SER A 374 37.88 11.53 28.24
N THR A 375 38.39 11.00 29.34
CA THR A 375 39.34 11.70 30.22
C THR A 375 40.64 10.92 30.28
N TYR A 376 41.75 11.61 30.01
CA TYR A 376 43.12 11.08 30.05
C TYR A 376 43.85 11.76 31.20
N TYR A 377 44.38 11.01 32.14
CA TYR A 377 45.07 11.54 33.32
C TYR A 377 46.57 11.33 33.18
N ASP A 378 47.35 12.28 33.71
CA ASP A 378 48.80 12.12 33.77
C ASP A 378 49.17 10.97 34.70
N SER A 379 50.31 10.33 34.40
CA SER A 379 50.69 9.10 35.08
C SER A 379 52.19 8.91 35.07
N CYS A 380 52.73 8.19 36.05
CA CYS A 380 54.12 7.78 36.05
C CYS A 380 54.29 6.51 35.23
N THR A 381 55.24 6.48 34.30
CA THR A 381 55.63 5.22 33.64
C THR A 381 56.61 4.43 34.49
N ASP A 382 57.46 5.13 35.24
CA ASP A 382 58.32 4.62 36.32
C ASP A 382 58.67 5.77 37.29
N SER A 383 59.64 5.58 38.19
CA SER A 383 60.02 6.58 39.19
C SER A 383 60.71 7.83 38.64
N THR A 384 61.11 7.85 37.37
CA THR A 384 61.85 8.98 36.76
C THR A 384 61.16 9.56 35.53
N HIS A 385 60.04 9.00 35.08
CA HIS A 385 59.36 9.45 33.86
C HIS A 385 57.87 9.72 34.07
N VAL A 386 57.42 10.92 33.67
CA VAL A 386 56.01 11.33 33.62
C VAL A 386 55.47 11.12 32.21
N LYS A 387 54.29 10.51 32.12
CA LYS A 387 53.46 10.45 30.93
C LYS A 387 52.39 11.53 31.03
N GLU A 388 52.60 12.59 30.25
CA GLU A 388 51.81 13.82 30.22
C GLU A 388 50.81 13.79 29.06
N TYR A 389 49.56 14.19 29.34
CA TYR A 389 48.51 14.43 28.34
C TYR A 389 48.18 15.93 28.28
N TRP A 390 48.14 16.51 27.08
CA TRP A 390 47.73 17.92 26.92
C TRP A 390 46.95 18.16 25.62
N CYS A 391 46.25 19.30 25.54
CA CYS A 391 45.58 19.75 24.31
C CYS A 391 46.53 20.57 23.44
N ASN A 392 46.78 20.12 22.20
CA ASN A 392 47.59 20.89 21.26
C ASN A 392 46.79 22.01 20.56
N THR A 393 47.48 22.79 19.72
CA THR A 393 46.89 23.91 18.96
C THR A 393 45.79 23.50 17.96
N ASP A 394 45.73 22.22 17.59
CA ASP A 394 44.71 21.65 16.70
C ASP A 394 43.55 21.01 17.47
N ASN A 395 43.45 21.26 18.79
CA ASN A 395 42.42 20.70 19.66
C ASN A 395 42.47 19.16 19.74
N ALA A 396 43.65 18.57 19.57
CA ALA A 396 43.88 17.13 19.69
C ALA A 396 44.56 16.79 21.02
N VAL A 397 44.15 15.67 21.63
CA VAL A 397 44.85 15.09 22.77
C VAL A 397 46.22 14.62 22.29
N THR A 398 47.27 15.16 22.89
CA THR A 398 48.65 14.78 22.64
C THR A 398 49.22 14.13 23.89
N ILE A 399 50.27 13.33 23.72
CA ILE A 399 50.93 12.54 24.75
C ILE A 399 52.45 12.66 24.63
N MET A 400 53.13 12.77 25.76
CA MET A 400 54.59 12.80 25.88
C MET A 400 54.99 11.94 27.07
N VAL A 401 56.15 11.29 26.96
CA VAL A 401 56.85 10.72 28.11
C VAL A 401 58.12 11.54 28.27
N ASP A 402 58.27 12.20 29.41
CA ASP A 402 59.37 13.10 29.71
C ASP A 402 60.06 12.73 31.02
N ASP A 403 61.34 13.07 31.11
CA ASP A 403 62.19 12.76 32.26
C ASP A 403 61.92 13.76 33.38
N CYS A 404 61.70 13.28 34.61
CA CYS A 404 61.77 14.16 35.77
C CYS A 404 63.19 14.69 35.91
N PRO A 405 63.38 16.01 36.08
CA PRO A 405 64.70 16.59 36.28
C PRO A 405 65.40 15.99 37.50
N MET A 406 66.74 16.11 37.53
CA MET A 406 67.53 15.71 38.70
C MET A 406 67.00 16.40 39.99
N GLY A 407 66.85 15.63 41.07
CA GLY A 407 66.21 16.09 42.32
C GLY A 407 64.67 15.98 42.33
N TYR A 408 64.07 15.38 41.30
CA TYR A 408 62.64 15.08 41.24
C TYR A 408 62.40 13.59 40.96
N GLU A 409 61.32 13.06 41.51
CA GLU A 409 60.83 11.70 41.24
C GLU A 409 59.38 11.77 40.74
N CYS A 410 59.00 10.85 39.86
CA CYS A 410 57.62 10.75 39.45
C CYS A 410 56.80 10.06 40.53
N SER A 411 55.79 10.76 41.05
CA SER A 411 54.83 10.20 41.97
C SER A 411 53.46 10.84 41.79
N GLY A 412 52.42 10.01 41.72
CA GLY A 412 51.05 10.48 41.52
C GLY A 412 50.82 11.13 40.16
N GLY A 413 51.59 10.76 39.14
CA GLY A 413 51.44 11.27 37.77
C GLY A 413 52.12 12.60 37.47
N ARG A 414 53.02 13.06 38.34
CA ARG A 414 53.79 14.29 38.17
C ARG A 414 55.18 14.18 38.79
N CYS A 415 56.10 15.06 38.41
CA CYS A 415 57.39 15.21 39.04
C CYS A 415 57.23 15.96 40.36
N ILE A 416 57.50 15.27 41.47
CA ILE A 416 57.58 15.87 42.81
C ILE A 416 59.04 15.99 43.23
N SER A 417 59.37 16.99 44.04
CA SER A 417 60.72 17.12 44.61
C SER A 417 61.04 15.86 45.41
N GLY A 418 62.02 15.10 44.91
CA GLY A 418 62.54 13.88 45.50
C GLY A 418 63.95 14.13 46.03
N CYS A 419 64.55 13.09 46.61
CA CYS A 419 65.95 13.11 46.99
C CYS A 419 66.70 12.13 46.09
N THR A 420 67.68 12.62 45.33
CA THR A 420 68.58 11.79 44.53
C THR A 420 70.00 11.92 45.03
N ASP A 421 70.71 10.79 45.14
CA ASP A 421 72.03 10.67 45.73
C ASP A 421 72.97 9.93 44.77
N THR A 422 74.15 10.48 44.45
CA THR A 422 75.02 9.91 43.40
C THR A 422 75.87 8.71 43.80
N ASP A 423 76.15 8.51 45.08
CA ASP A 423 76.92 7.36 45.58
C ASP A 423 76.04 6.33 46.32
N GLY A 424 74.79 6.69 46.62
CA GLY A 424 73.74 5.75 46.97
C GLY A 424 73.68 5.43 48.46
N GLY A 425 73.74 6.45 49.31
CA GLY A 425 73.52 6.32 50.74
C GLY A 425 74.70 6.86 51.54
N GLN A 426 75.06 6.17 52.61
CA GLN A 426 76.17 6.58 53.47
C GLN A 426 77.48 5.93 52.97
N ASP A 427 78.13 6.52 51.97
CA ASP A 427 79.40 6.05 51.37
C ASP A 427 80.52 7.10 51.43
N ALA A 428 81.20 7.19 52.58
CA ALA A 428 82.32 8.10 52.77
C ALA A 428 83.55 7.86 51.86
N TYR A 429 83.56 6.83 51.00
CA TYR A 429 84.69 6.50 50.10
C TYR A 429 84.45 6.92 48.64
N THR A 430 83.22 7.30 48.30
CA THR A 430 82.84 7.82 46.99
C THR A 430 82.38 9.26 47.16
N HIS A 431 82.69 10.16 46.21
CA HIS A 431 82.25 11.55 46.36
C HIS A 431 80.81 11.67 45.89
N GLY A 432 79.90 11.74 46.84
CA GLY A 432 78.48 11.93 46.66
C GLY A 432 78.05 13.38 46.53
N THR A 433 76.82 13.53 46.07
CA THR A 433 76.07 14.78 45.99
C THR A 433 74.61 14.40 46.05
N VAL A 434 73.88 15.06 46.94
CA VAL A 434 72.44 14.91 47.08
C VAL A 434 71.74 16.10 46.44
N TRP A 435 70.71 15.86 45.64
CA TRP A 435 69.79 16.86 45.13
C TRP A 435 68.41 16.70 45.79
N VAL A 436 67.86 17.78 46.31
CA VAL A 436 66.46 17.88 46.76
C VAL A 436 65.82 19.10 46.11
N GLY A 437 64.99 18.86 45.09
CA GLY A 437 64.53 19.92 44.20
C GLY A 437 65.72 20.60 43.53
N ASP A 438 65.79 21.93 43.61
CA ASP A 438 66.88 22.71 42.98
C ASP A 438 68.15 22.85 43.85
N ALA A 439 68.12 22.35 45.09
CA ALA A 439 69.25 22.46 46.01
C ALA A 439 70.17 21.23 45.93
N SER A 440 71.49 21.44 45.97
CA SER A 440 72.48 20.37 46.00
C SER A 440 73.41 20.44 47.22
N TYR A 441 73.82 19.26 47.71
CA TYR A 441 74.67 19.10 48.89
C TYR A 441 75.71 18.01 48.61
N SER A 442 76.97 18.40 48.43
CA SER A 442 78.08 17.47 48.20
C SER A 442 78.82 17.15 49.49
N ASP A 443 79.39 15.95 49.56
CA ASP A 443 80.19 15.52 50.70
C ASP A 443 81.40 16.42 50.91
N ARG A 444 81.79 16.57 52.16
CA ARG A 444 82.87 17.48 52.52
C ARG A 444 83.63 16.99 53.73
N CYS A 445 84.92 17.30 53.77
CA CYS A 445 85.73 17.03 54.95
C CYS A 445 85.33 17.95 56.10
N LEU A 446 84.96 17.34 57.23
CA LEU A 446 84.77 18.06 58.48
C LEU A 446 86.12 18.35 59.15
N ASP A 447 87.00 17.35 59.14
CA ASP A 447 88.41 17.46 59.52
C ASP A 447 89.27 16.44 58.75
N VAL A 448 90.51 16.19 59.19
CA VAL A 448 91.45 15.28 58.52
C VAL A 448 91.03 13.81 58.56
N ASP A 449 90.17 13.40 59.49
CA ASP A 449 89.77 12.00 59.67
C ASP A 449 88.24 11.82 59.63
N MET A 450 87.46 12.85 59.26
CA MET A 450 85.99 12.81 59.21
C MET A 450 85.39 13.43 57.94
N VAL A 451 84.46 12.70 57.31
CA VAL A 451 83.62 13.16 56.20
C VAL A 451 82.23 13.54 56.72
N THR A 452 81.71 14.70 56.33
CA THR A 452 80.28 14.99 56.38
C THR A 452 79.65 14.42 55.12
N GLU A 453 78.85 13.39 55.33
CA GLU A 453 78.18 12.61 54.29
C GLU A 453 76.75 13.11 54.14
N TYR A 454 76.36 13.57 52.95
CA TYR A 454 74.98 13.87 52.61
C TYR A 454 74.40 12.69 51.85
N TYR A 455 73.21 12.24 52.25
CA TYR A 455 72.57 11.09 51.60
C TYR A 455 71.06 11.20 51.59
N CYS A 456 70.40 10.39 50.76
CA CYS A 456 68.95 10.33 50.73
C CYS A 456 68.36 9.33 51.71
N SER A 457 67.44 9.77 52.57
CA SER A 457 66.73 8.91 53.52
C SER A 457 65.24 9.23 53.55
N GLY A 458 64.40 8.24 53.24
CA GLY A 458 62.94 8.40 53.25
C GLY A 458 62.43 9.47 52.28
N GLY A 459 63.11 9.68 51.15
CA GLY A 459 62.78 10.69 50.14
C GLY A 459 63.22 12.13 50.49
N GLY A 460 63.92 12.33 51.61
CA GLY A 460 64.46 13.63 52.02
C GLY A 460 65.98 13.64 52.18
N LEU A 461 66.55 14.85 52.19
CA LEU A 461 67.96 15.09 52.53
C LEU A 461 68.23 14.64 53.97
N ALA A 462 69.19 13.76 54.13
CA ALA A 462 69.81 13.42 55.41
C ALA A 462 71.31 13.67 55.35
N TRP A 463 71.95 13.72 56.51
CA TRP A 463 73.41 13.77 56.59
C TRP A 463 73.90 13.08 57.85
N THR A 464 75.15 12.63 57.83
CA THR A 464 75.85 12.03 58.97
C THR A 464 77.33 12.41 58.93
N THR A 465 78.07 12.05 59.97
CA THR A 465 79.54 12.19 60.00
C THR A 465 80.15 10.81 60.11
N ILE A 466 81.02 10.47 59.16
CA ILE A 466 81.68 9.17 59.06
C ILE A 466 83.18 9.39 59.26
N GLY A 467 83.76 8.64 60.20
CA GLY A 467 85.20 8.64 60.43
C GLY A 467 85.91 7.78 59.39
N CYS A 468 87.04 8.27 58.87
CA CYS A 468 87.89 7.49 57.98
C CYS A 468 88.59 6.37 58.76
N ASP A 469 88.68 5.19 58.15
CA ASP A 469 89.37 4.06 58.74
C ASP A 469 90.86 4.35 58.97
N LEU A 470 91.49 3.57 59.86
CA LEU A 470 92.94 3.65 60.12
C LEU A 470 93.72 3.54 58.80
N GLY A 471 94.54 4.56 58.50
CA GLY A 471 95.29 4.66 57.25
C GLY A 471 94.59 5.44 56.14
N TYR A 472 93.43 6.06 56.41
CA TYR A 472 92.73 6.98 55.51
C TYR A 472 92.58 8.36 56.17
N ALA A 473 92.61 9.41 55.36
CA ALA A 473 92.33 10.79 55.72
C ALA A 473 91.27 11.34 54.77
N CYS A 474 90.46 12.29 55.25
CA CYS A 474 89.52 12.97 54.39
C CYS A 474 90.24 13.94 53.46
N SER A 475 89.98 13.83 52.16
CA SER A 475 90.41 14.82 51.17
C SER A 475 89.34 14.94 50.09
N SER A 476 88.93 16.18 49.82
CA SER A 476 87.87 16.52 48.84
C SER A 476 86.56 15.78 49.09
N GLY A 477 86.12 15.69 50.35
CA GLY A 477 84.83 15.12 50.70
C GLY A 477 84.78 13.60 50.83
N VAL A 478 85.90 12.90 50.65
CA VAL A 478 85.96 11.43 50.74
C VAL A 478 87.14 10.95 51.58
N CYS A 479 87.01 9.77 52.17
CA CYS A 479 88.08 9.04 52.82
C CYS A 479 89.00 8.41 51.78
N VAL A 480 90.25 8.84 51.78
CA VAL A 480 91.28 8.40 50.84
C VAL A 480 92.53 8.06 51.64
N ALA A 481 93.32 7.08 51.18
CA ALA A 481 94.47 6.61 51.95
C ALA A 481 95.39 7.78 52.37
N LYS A 482 95.96 7.73 53.57
CA LYS A 482 96.94 8.72 54.06
C LYS A 482 98.18 8.68 53.18
N CYS A 483 98.79 9.85 53.04
CA CYS A 483 100.09 9.95 52.38
C CYS A 483 101.18 9.71 53.43
N GLU A 484 102.08 8.79 53.16
CA GLU A 484 103.25 8.50 53.98
C GLU A 484 104.52 8.77 53.15
N GLU A 485 105.52 9.40 53.76
CA GLU A 485 106.82 9.69 53.13
C GLU A 485 107.97 9.24 54.03
N THR A 486 109.10 8.85 53.43
CA THR A 486 110.25 8.29 54.18
C THR A 486 111.36 9.30 54.49
N ASP A 487 111.28 10.51 53.96
CA ASP A 487 112.32 11.56 53.99
C ASP A 487 111.85 12.88 54.63
N SER A 488 110.66 12.89 55.25
CA SER A 488 110.12 14.00 56.05
C SER A 488 109.77 15.28 55.28
N GLY A 489 109.38 15.15 54.02
CA GLY A 489 108.76 16.23 53.26
C GLY A 489 109.48 16.47 51.94
N ASN A 490 109.47 17.72 51.52
CA ASN A 490 110.32 18.21 50.45
C ASN A 490 111.77 18.38 50.98
N ASP A 491 112.47 17.25 51.20
CA ASP A 491 113.91 17.17 51.50
C ASP A 491 114.75 16.58 50.35
N PRO A 492 115.29 17.41 49.43
CA PRO A 492 116.03 16.93 48.24
C PRO A 492 117.38 16.29 48.57
N LYS A 493 117.80 16.25 49.84
CA LYS A 493 119.08 15.68 50.28
C LYS A 493 118.96 14.22 50.71
N VAL A 494 117.75 13.77 51.01
CA VAL A 494 117.46 12.40 51.43
C VAL A 494 116.71 11.74 50.28
N ALA A 495 117.01 10.48 50.00
CA ALA A 495 116.21 9.74 49.02
C ALA A 495 114.92 9.28 49.70
N GLY A 496 113.78 9.74 49.20
CA GLY A 496 112.47 9.44 49.70
C GLY A 496 111.67 8.48 48.81
N THR A 497 110.71 7.82 49.45
CA THR A 497 109.56 7.19 48.83
C THR A 497 108.31 7.84 49.43
N THR A 498 107.42 8.33 48.57
CA THR A 498 106.11 8.87 48.95
C THR A 498 105.00 7.95 48.45
N ALA A 499 104.17 7.45 49.37
CA ALA A 499 103.13 6.49 49.09
C ALA A 499 101.76 6.94 49.60
N ARG A 500 100.70 6.56 48.88
CA ARG A 500 99.29 6.76 49.24
C ARG A 500 98.48 5.56 48.77
N GLY A 501 98.06 4.70 49.70
CA GLY A 501 97.38 3.45 49.38
C GLY A 501 98.29 2.50 48.58
N THR A 502 97.89 2.08 47.38
CA THR A 502 98.71 1.21 46.51
C THR A 502 99.64 1.99 45.57
N VAL A 503 99.58 3.32 45.56
CA VAL A 503 100.39 4.17 44.70
C VAL A 503 101.62 4.62 45.48
N SER A 504 102.81 4.43 44.92
CA SER A 504 104.09 4.80 45.53
C SER A 504 104.99 5.41 44.46
N TYR A 505 105.67 6.50 44.81
CA TYR A 505 106.65 7.17 43.96
C TYR A 505 107.95 7.32 44.74
N ASP A 506 109.04 6.89 44.12
CA ASP A 506 110.39 7.14 44.62
C ASP A 506 110.91 8.45 44.02
N ASP A 507 111.72 9.16 44.78
CA ASP A 507 112.49 10.28 44.25
C ASP A 507 113.42 9.80 43.14
N THR A 508 113.46 10.55 42.04
CA THR A 508 114.14 10.10 40.82
C THR A 508 114.86 11.24 40.14
N CYS A 509 116.12 11.01 39.77
CA CYS A 509 116.85 11.95 38.94
C CYS A 509 116.30 11.94 37.51
N ILE A 510 115.79 13.09 37.06
CA ILE A 510 115.37 13.28 35.67
C ILE A 510 116.62 13.33 34.77
N ASP A 511 117.66 14.02 35.22
CA ASP A 511 118.95 14.12 34.57
C ASP A 511 120.08 14.29 35.61
N ARG A 512 121.32 14.51 35.15
CA ARG A 512 122.50 14.63 36.04
C ARG A 512 122.43 15.82 37.02
N SER A 513 121.52 16.77 36.84
CA SER A 513 121.40 18.01 37.59
C SER A 513 119.98 18.31 38.09
N THR A 514 119.01 17.43 37.85
CA THR A 514 117.60 17.67 38.21
C THR A 514 117.02 16.46 38.94
N LEU A 515 116.58 16.67 40.18
CA LEU A 515 115.82 15.70 40.97
C LEU A 515 114.32 15.96 40.77
N ARG A 516 113.55 14.89 40.56
CA ARG A 516 112.11 14.88 40.79
C ARG A 516 111.86 14.33 42.18
N GLU A 517 111.19 15.13 42.97
CA GLU A 517 110.97 14.88 44.38
C GLU A 517 109.47 14.75 44.64
N TYR A 518 109.07 13.66 45.28
CA TYR A 518 107.70 13.39 45.66
C TYR A 518 107.58 13.47 47.18
N TYR A 519 106.62 14.25 47.66
CA TYR A 519 106.41 14.46 49.10
C TYR A 519 104.93 14.61 49.43
N CYS A 520 104.57 14.43 50.70
CA CYS A 520 103.22 14.56 51.18
C CYS A 520 102.90 16.03 51.51
N LEU A 521 101.97 16.63 50.76
CA LEU A 521 101.40 17.94 51.09
C LEU A 521 99.91 17.80 51.37
N ARG A 522 99.52 17.94 52.65
CA ARG A 522 98.11 17.78 53.10
C ARG A 522 97.49 16.45 52.64
N ASP A 523 98.19 15.35 52.89
CA ASP A 523 97.79 13.98 52.54
C ASP A 523 97.65 13.71 51.03
N MET A 524 98.14 14.60 50.18
CA MET A 524 98.26 14.38 48.73
C MET A 524 99.73 14.22 48.34
N ILE A 525 100.00 13.24 47.48
CA ILE A 525 101.31 13.09 46.82
C ILE A 525 101.49 14.32 45.92
N THR A 526 102.52 15.11 46.22
CA THR A 526 102.89 16.29 45.45
C THR A 526 104.24 16.04 44.81
N GLU A 527 104.42 16.45 43.56
CA GLU A 527 105.72 16.43 42.89
C GLU A 527 106.29 17.85 42.77
N THR A 528 107.61 17.95 42.89
CA THR A 528 108.37 19.14 42.52
C THR A 528 109.65 18.73 41.79
N THR A 529 110.30 19.69 41.15
CA THR A 529 111.63 19.49 40.58
C THR A 529 112.63 20.40 41.28
N VAL A 530 113.77 19.81 41.68
CA VAL A 530 114.84 20.51 42.39
C VAL A 530 116.13 20.43 41.60
N ALA A 531 116.78 21.59 41.43
CA ALA A 531 118.08 21.66 40.77
C ALA A 531 119.20 21.23 41.72
N CYS A 532 119.88 20.12 41.40
CA CYS A 532 121.03 19.61 42.15
C CYS A 532 122.33 20.21 41.62
N THR A 533 122.85 21.25 42.29
CA THR A 533 124.07 21.97 41.86
C THR A 533 125.34 21.10 41.87
N ALA A 534 125.41 20.09 42.74
CA ALA A 534 126.52 19.14 42.82
C ALA A 534 126.23 17.81 42.09
N GLY A 535 125.13 17.77 41.32
CA GLY A 535 124.65 16.60 40.60
C GLY A 535 123.68 15.72 41.39
N CYS A 536 122.86 14.97 40.67
CA CYS A 536 121.82 14.09 41.22
C CYS A 536 122.32 12.64 41.31
N ASN A 537 122.17 12.01 42.47
CA ASN A 537 122.58 10.62 42.72
C ASN A 537 121.55 9.64 42.15
N PRO A 538 121.97 8.55 41.48
CA PRO A 538 121.04 7.56 40.91
C PRO A 538 120.01 6.97 41.88
N GLY A 539 120.22 7.11 43.19
CA GLY A 539 119.30 6.69 44.24
C GLY A 539 118.22 7.72 44.62
N GLY A 540 118.08 8.85 43.90
CA GLY A 540 116.99 9.79 44.13
C GLY A 540 117.27 10.92 45.13
N SER A 541 118.49 11.46 45.17
CA SER A 541 118.81 12.63 46.01
C SER A 541 119.86 13.54 45.41
N CYS A 542 119.87 14.82 45.77
CA CYS A 542 120.93 15.75 45.39
C CYS A 542 122.21 15.49 46.18
N ASN A 543 123.37 15.53 45.52
CA ASN A 543 124.65 15.50 46.23
C ASN A 543 124.80 16.73 47.13
N PRO A 544 125.28 16.55 48.38
CA PRO A 544 125.49 17.64 49.33
C PRO A 544 126.58 18.63 48.89
#